data_AF-A0A7C9A5I6-F1
#
_entry.id   AF-A0A7C9A5I6-F1
#
_cell.length_a   1.000
_cell.length_b   1.000
_cell.length_c   1.000
_cell.angle_alpha   90.00
_cell.angle_beta   90.00
_cell.angle_gamma   90.00
#
_symmetry.space_group_name_H-M   'P 1'
#
loop_
_entity.id
_entity.type
_entity.pdbx_description
1 polymer ?
#
loop_
_entity_poly.entity_id
_entity_poly.type
_entity_poly.pdbx_seq_one_letter_code
_entity_poly.pdbx_strand_id
1 'polypeptide(L)'
;GQFVKVTGIATCGNIALESSFQRVPRCVYVSTELYEYRGCGMQSANSKHRYFSWGCRYSDKYVADFYVSDFHTGLRALVKTGYGEQVAPLVDAATVDITKENRGLSPNLLRWLAGRNLSSDDRILRLKEGYVKEGSTVTVMGVVRRHDKILMIVLPCDPISTGCQWFRCLLPMYVKGLILHCNDSQNFEVIPV
;
A
#
# COMPACT_ATOMS: atom_id res chain seq x y z
N GLY A 1 -15.05 -9.93 19.64
CA GLY A 1 -15.62 -9.27 18.45
C GLY A 1 -15.72 -10.29 17.33
N GLN A 2 -16.65 -10.11 16.40
CA GLN A 2 -16.81 -11.01 15.26
C GLN A 2 -15.87 -10.59 14.12
N PHE A 3 -15.20 -11.54 13.46
CA PHE A 3 -14.45 -11.25 12.25
C PHE A 3 -15.41 -11.04 11.07
N VAL A 4 -15.21 -9.97 10.32
CA VAL A 4 -16.08 -9.59 9.20
C VAL A 4 -15.27 -9.23 7.98
N LYS A 5 -15.90 -9.37 6.82
CA LYS A 5 -15.48 -8.81 5.54
C LYS A 5 -16.54 -7.79 5.12
N VAL A 6 -16.15 -6.53 5.00
CA VAL A 6 -17.03 -5.43 4.60
C VAL A 6 -16.50 -4.83 3.32
N THR A 7 -17.35 -4.68 2.31
CA THR A 7 -17.03 -4.00 1.05
C THR A 7 -17.86 -2.73 0.97
N GLY A 8 -17.26 -1.62 0.57
CA GLY A 8 -17.93 -0.33 0.53
C GLY A 8 -17.04 0.81 0.06
N ILE A 9 -17.56 2.02 0.10
CA ILE A 9 -16.80 3.24 -0.23
C ILE A 9 -15.90 3.62 0.94
N ALA A 10 -14.63 3.91 0.66
CA ALA A 10 -13.73 4.53 1.61
C ALA A 10 -13.97 6.05 1.69
N THR A 11 -14.14 6.57 2.91
CA THR A 11 -14.22 8.01 3.21
C THR A 11 -13.15 8.36 4.23
N CYS A 12 -12.38 9.42 3.99
CA CYS A 12 -11.32 9.82 4.90
C CYS A 12 -11.90 10.13 6.30
N GLY A 13 -11.16 9.77 7.35
CA GLY A 13 -11.45 10.20 8.70
C GLY A 13 -10.98 11.63 8.95
N ASN A 14 -10.51 11.89 10.17
CA ASN A 14 -10.01 13.22 10.55
C ASN A 14 -8.69 13.59 9.84
N ILE A 15 -7.90 12.59 9.46
CA ILE A 15 -6.60 12.76 8.82
C ILE A 15 -6.68 12.16 7.42
N ALA A 16 -6.35 12.97 6.42
CA ALA A 16 -6.25 12.57 5.03
C ALA A 16 -4.77 12.47 4.65
N LEU A 17 -4.37 11.35 4.04
CA LEU A 17 -3.01 11.17 3.54
C LEU A 17 -2.88 11.78 2.13
N GLU A 18 -1.64 12.06 1.76
CA GLU A 18 -1.25 12.45 0.41
C GLU A 18 -0.25 11.41 -0.11
N SER A 19 -0.40 10.98 -1.37
CA SER A 19 0.58 10.08 -1.98
C SER A 19 1.92 10.80 -2.18
N SER A 20 3.00 10.04 -2.21
CA SER A 20 4.35 10.58 -2.05
C SER A 20 4.91 11.16 -3.34
N PHE A 21 4.72 10.44 -4.45
CA PHE A 21 5.26 10.77 -5.75
C PHE A 21 4.22 11.47 -6.64
N GLN A 22 3.06 10.86 -6.84
CA GLN A 22 1.96 11.46 -7.63
C GLN A 22 1.23 12.60 -6.91
N ARG A 23 1.43 12.76 -5.58
CA ARG A 23 0.77 13.80 -4.76
C ARG A 23 -0.75 13.77 -4.85
N VAL A 24 -1.32 12.57 -4.87
CA VAL A 24 -2.77 12.38 -4.86
C VAL A 24 -3.29 12.73 -3.47
N PRO A 25 -4.14 13.75 -3.32
CA PRO A 25 -4.65 14.14 -2.01
C PRO A 25 -5.82 13.25 -1.59
N ARG A 26 -6.13 13.27 -0.29
CA ARG A 26 -7.29 12.58 0.31
C ARG A 26 -7.26 11.06 0.10
N CYS A 27 -6.13 10.47 0.47
CA CYS A 27 -5.96 9.03 0.51
C CYS A 27 -6.19 8.47 1.92
N VAL A 28 -6.74 7.26 1.99
CA VAL A 28 -6.87 6.47 3.23
C VAL A 28 -5.69 5.52 3.43
N TYR A 29 -5.04 5.14 2.32
CA TYR A 29 -3.84 4.32 2.28
C TYR A 29 -2.89 4.88 1.24
N VAL A 30 -1.59 4.92 1.57
CA VAL A 30 -0.53 5.24 0.63
C VAL A 30 0.66 4.31 0.86
N SER A 31 1.31 3.92 -0.22
CA SER A 31 2.54 3.14 -0.19
C SER A 31 3.48 3.60 -1.27
N THR A 32 4.75 3.66 -0.92
CA THR A 32 5.80 4.01 -1.85
C THR A 32 6.99 3.10 -1.60
N GLU A 33 7.40 2.38 -2.64
CA GLU A 33 8.51 1.45 -2.59
C GLU A 33 9.49 1.78 -3.72
N LEU A 34 10.77 1.89 -3.39
CA LEU A 34 11.83 2.05 -4.36
C LEU A 34 12.65 0.77 -4.42
N TYR A 35 12.71 0.20 -5.62
CA TYR A 35 13.52 -0.97 -5.93
C TYR A 35 14.70 -0.57 -6.80
N GLU A 36 15.84 -1.21 -6.55
CA GLU A 36 17.02 -1.10 -7.38
C GLU A 36 17.33 -2.44 -8.02
N TYR A 37 17.72 -2.41 -9.29
CA TYR A 37 18.24 -3.59 -9.96
C TYR A 37 19.74 -3.73 -9.71
N ARG A 38 20.19 -4.93 -9.32
CA ARG A 38 21.62 -5.23 -9.16
C ARG A 38 22.14 -6.02 -10.35
N GLY A 39 22.90 -5.36 -11.23
CA GLY A 39 23.70 -6.01 -12.27
C GLY A 39 25.06 -6.52 -11.76
N CYS A 40 25.85 -7.12 -12.66
CA CYS A 40 27.24 -7.46 -12.39
C CYS A 40 28.05 -6.23 -11.95
N GLY A 41 28.89 -6.37 -10.92
CA GLY A 41 29.74 -5.27 -10.43
C GLY A 41 28.99 -4.13 -9.72
N MET A 42 27.66 -4.19 -9.59
CA MET A 42 26.87 -3.17 -8.89
C MET A 42 26.72 -3.49 -7.40
N GLN A 43 26.63 -2.43 -6.59
CA GLN A 43 26.41 -2.54 -5.15
C GLN A 43 25.01 -3.07 -4.84
N SER A 44 24.88 -3.76 -3.70
CA SER A 44 23.61 -4.29 -3.20
C SER A 44 22.77 -3.23 -2.52
N ALA A 45 21.49 -3.11 -2.90
CA ALA A 45 20.51 -2.30 -2.18
C ALA A 45 20.33 -2.68 -0.69
N ASN A 46 20.51 -3.96 -0.33
CA ASN A 46 20.48 -4.45 1.04
C ASN A 46 21.30 -5.73 1.19
N SER A 47 21.54 -6.20 2.42
CA SER A 47 22.38 -7.37 2.70
C SER A 47 21.86 -8.69 2.09
N LYS A 48 20.58 -8.77 1.72
CA LYS A 48 19.94 -9.95 1.13
C LYS A 48 19.81 -9.86 -0.40
N HIS A 49 20.27 -8.77 -1.02
CA HIS A 49 20.05 -8.51 -2.43
C HIS A 49 20.98 -9.35 -3.31
N ARG A 50 20.43 -10.27 -4.11
CA ARG A 50 21.18 -11.16 -5.01
C ARG A 50 21.54 -10.47 -6.34
N TYR A 51 22.54 -11.00 -7.05
CA TYR A 51 22.85 -10.55 -8.40
C TYR A 51 21.69 -10.81 -9.37
N PHE A 52 21.53 -9.93 -10.36
CA PHE A 52 20.50 -9.95 -11.38
C PHE A 52 19.07 -9.95 -10.83
N SER A 53 18.86 -9.32 -9.67
CA SER A 53 17.56 -9.24 -9.03
C SER A 53 17.20 -7.81 -8.64
N TRP A 54 15.94 -7.62 -8.23
CA TRP A 54 15.45 -6.35 -7.67
C TRP A 54 15.53 -6.39 -6.15
N GLY A 55 16.14 -5.37 -5.56
CA GLY A 55 16.22 -5.19 -4.12
C GLY A 55 15.45 -3.96 -3.69
N CYS A 56 14.56 -4.11 -2.71
CA CYS A 56 13.90 -2.97 -2.08
C CYS A 56 14.95 -2.17 -1.28
N ARG A 57 15.09 -0.88 -1.59
CA ARG A 57 15.95 0.07 -0.87
C ARG A 57 15.15 0.96 0.08
N TYR A 58 13.92 1.29 -0.29
CA TYR A 58 13.01 2.12 0.48
C TYR A 58 11.60 1.57 0.40
N SER A 59 10.89 1.54 1.53
CA SER A 59 9.49 1.12 1.60
C SER A 59 8.82 1.86 2.74
N ASP A 60 7.85 2.69 2.38
CA ASP A 60 7.01 3.42 3.30
C ASP A 60 5.56 3.09 3.01
N LYS A 61 4.79 2.77 4.07
CA LYS A 61 3.37 2.46 3.98
C LYS A 61 2.67 3.15 5.13
N TYR A 62 1.63 3.92 4.81
CA TYR A 62 0.85 4.65 5.78
C TYR A 62 -0.63 4.37 5.54
N VAL A 63 -1.36 4.21 6.64
CA VAL A 63 -2.81 4.04 6.63
C VAL A 63 -3.37 5.01 7.66
N ALA A 64 -4.40 5.76 7.27
CA ALA A 64 -5.13 6.61 8.18
C ALA A 64 -6.37 5.89 8.69
N ASP A 65 -6.95 6.39 9.77
CA ASP A 65 -8.30 5.97 10.15
C ASP A 65 -9.29 6.49 9.10
N PHE A 66 -10.18 5.62 8.65
CA PHE A 66 -11.14 5.94 7.60
C PHE A 66 -12.49 5.28 7.87
N TYR A 67 -13.54 5.77 7.23
CA TYR A 67 -14.84 5.13 7.29
C TYR A 67 -15.05 4.28 6.05
N VAL A 68 -15.62 3.09 6.24
CA VAL A 68 -16.17 2.28 5.16
C VAL A 68 -17.69 2.35 5.25
N SER A 69 -18.32 2.70 4.13
CA SER A 69 -19.77 2.76 4.01
C SER A 69 -20.23 1.70 3.03
N ASP A 70 -21.02 0.74 3.49
CA ASP A 70 -21.60 -0.28 2.62
C ASP A 70 -22.67 0.35 1.72
N PHE A 71 -22.58 0.06 0.41
CA PHE A 71 -23.50 0.59 -0.59
C PHE A 71 -24.92 0.06 -0.42
N HIS A 72 -25.07 -1.19 0.03
CA HIS A 72 -26.38 -1.84 0.07
C HIS A 72 -27.17 -1.47 1.31
N THR A 73 -26.52 -1.47 2.47
CA THR A 73 -27.18 -1.23 3.76
C THR A 73 -27.07 0.21 4.25
N GLY A 74 -26.18 1.02 3.66
CA GLY A 74 -25.86 2.37 4.15
C GLY A 74 -25.15 2.39 5.50
N LEU A 75 -24.75 1.22 6.03
CA LEU A 75 -24.04 1.11 7.29
C LEU A 75 -22.64 1.70 7.14
N ARG A 76 -22.28 2.57 8.08
CA ARG A 76 -20.97 3.19 8.16
C ARG A 76 -20.20 2.64 9.36
N ALA A 77 -19.04 2.05 9.10
CA ALA A 77 -18.14 1.56 10.13
C ALA A 77 -16.82 2.36 10.07
N LEU A 78 -16.30 2.71 11.25
CA LEU A 78 -14.99 3.33 11.39
C LEU A 78 -13.92 2.24 11.37
N VAL A 79 -13.03 2.29 10.41
CA VAL A 79 -11.84 1.43 10.37
C VAL A 79 -10.74 2.14 11.14
N LYS A 80 -10.41 1.59 12.32
CA LYS A 80 -9.30 2.08 13.14
C LYS A 80 -8.07 1.25 12.83
N THR A 81 -7.07 1.88 12.22
CA THR A 81 -5.85 1.22 11.76
C THR A 81 -4.71 1.34 12.75
N GLY A 82 -4.87 2.17 13.79
CA GLY A 82 -3.82 2.40 14.79
C GLY A 82 -2.65 3.14 14.14
N TYR A 83 -2.17 4.22 14.76
CA TYR A 83 -1.08 5.02 14.20
C TYR A 83 0.20 4.15 14.07
N GLY A 84 0.45 3.60 12.88
CA GLY A 84 1.62 2.75 12.60
C GLY A 84 1.47 1.24 12.89
N GLU A 85 0.27 0.71 13.15
CA GLU A 85 0.11 -0.76 13.23
C GLU A 85 0.08 -1.41 11.83
N GLN A 86 0.50 -2.68 11.75
CA GLN A 86 0.60 -3.43 10.49
C GLN A 86 -0.78 -3.63 9.88
N VAL A 87 -1.09 -2.88 8.83
CA VAL A 87 -2.13 -3.23 7.85
C VAL A 87 -1.47 -4.13 6.80
N ALA A 88 -2.21 -5.12 6.31
CA ALA A 88 -1.84 -5.96 5.18
C ALA A 88 -2.60 -5.48 3.93
N PRO A 89 -2.08 -4.45 3.22
CA PRO A 89 -2.71 -3.92 2.03
C PRO A 89 -2.53 -4.87 0.86
N LEU A 90 -3.62 -5.17 0.18
CA LEU A 90 -3.68 -5.82 -1.13
C LEU A 90 -4.17 -4.79 -2.15
N VAL A 91 -3.31 -3.81 -2.43
CA VAL A 91 -3.60 -2.67 -3.29
C VAL A 91 -2.64 -2.72 -4.47
N ASP A 92 -3.19 -2.60 -5.68
CA ASP A 92 -2.37 -2.51 -6.89
C ASP A 92 -1.53 -1.22 -6.88
N ALA A 93 -0.25 -1.38 -7.17
CA ALA A 93 0.71 -0.27 -7.18
C ALA A 93 1.10 0.09 -8.62
N ALA A 94 1.03 1.37 -8.94
CA ALA A 94 1.65 1.98 -10.11
C ALA A 94 3.12 1.62 -10.12
N THR A 95 3.63 1.07 -11.21
CA THR A 95 5.06 0.82 -11.36
C THR A 95 5.60 1.76 -12.43
N VAL A 96 6.58 2.56 -12.05
CA VAL A 96 7.32 3.45 -12.95
C VAL A 96 8.78 2.99 -12.98
N ASP A 97 9.19 2.51 -14.15
CA ASP A 97 10.57 2.09 -14.39
C ASP A 97 11.42 3.29 -14.78
N ILE A 98 12.52 3.47 -14.05
CA ILE A 98 13.43 4.60 -14.19
C ILE A 98 14.76 4.06 -14.70
N THR A 99 14.99 4.27 -15.99
CA THR A 99 16.25 3.98 -16.68
C THR A 99 17.12 5.23 -16.75
N LYS A 100 18.37 5.10 -17.20
CA LYS A 100 19.28 6.24 -17.38
C LYS A 100 18.72 7.29 -18.34
N GLU A 101 18.01 6.84 -19.38
CA GLU A 101 17.47 7.67 -20.46
C GLU A 101 16.28 8.52 -19.98
N ASN A 102 15.37 7.93 -19.21
CA ASN A 102 14.16 8.62 -18.73
C ASN A 102 14.38 9.42 -17.44
N ARG A 103 15.53 9.25 -16.78
CA ARG A 103 15.83 9.86 -15.48
C ARG A 103 15.88 11.38 -15.52
N GLY A 104 16.43 11.97 -16.59
CA GLY A 104 16.52 13.42 -16.74
C GLY A 104 15.18 14.09 -17.06
N LEU A 105 14.17 13.29 -17.43
CA LEU A 105 12.89 13.78 -17.93
C LEU A 105 11.90 14.08 -16.81
N SER A 106 12.08 13.51 -15.60
CA SER A 106 11.16 13.74 -14.48
C SER A 106 11.78 14.55 -13.33
N PRO A 107 11.62 15.88 -13.31
CA PRO A 107 12.11 16.73 -12.20
C PRO A 107 11.44 16.40 -10.85
N ASN A 108 10.21 15.88 -10.87
CA ASN A 108 9.49 15.45 -9.67
C ASN A 108 10.19 14.26 -9.00
N LEU A 109 10.74 13.32 -9.79
CA LEU A 109 11.48 12.18 -9.28
C LEU A 109 12.78 12.59 -8.59
N LEU A 110 13.56 13.47 -9.21
CA LEU A 110 14.81 13.94 -8.62
C LEU A 110 14.56 14.67 -7.30
N ARG A 111 13.52 15.51 -7.24
CA ARG A 111 13.10 16.18 -6.00
C ARG A 111 12.65 15.17 -4.93
N TRP A 112 11.90 14.14 -5.33
CA TRP A 112 11.43 13.09 -4.43
C TRP A 112 12.57 12.27 -3.82
N LEU A 113 13.57 11.90 -4.63
CA LEU A 113 14.78 11.19 -4.18
C LEU A 113 15.63 12.07 -3.26
N ALA A 114 15.86 13.33 -3.64
CA ALA A 114 16.65 14.28 -2.87
C ALA A 114 16.04 14.54 -1.48
N GLY A 115 14.72 14.70 -1.40
CA GLY A 115 14.01 14.88 -0.13
C GLY A 115 14.11 13.70 0.84
N ARG A 116 14.59 12.54 0.38
CA ARG A 116 14.73 11.30 1.17
C ARG A 116 16.19 10.86 1.33
N ASN A 117 17.14 11.69 0.92
CA ASN A 117 18.58 11.37 0.90
C ASN A 117 18.90 10.08 0.13
N LEU A 118 18.10 9.75 -0.89
CA LEU A 118 18.32 8.61 -1.77
C LEU A 118 19.17 9.06 -2.95
N SER A 119 20.34 8.43 -3.14
CA SER A 119 21.18 8.77 -4.28
C SER A 119 20.56 8.23 -5.57
N SER A 120 20.61 9.08 -6.58
CA SER A 120 20.36 8.73 -7.96
C SER A 120 21.68 8.24 -8.57
N ASP A 121 22.27 7.17 -8.03
CA ASP A 121 23.45 6.51 -8.65
C ASP A 121 23.08 5.98 -10.03
N ASP A 122 24.05 5.57 -10.85
CA ASP A 122 23.90 5.09 -12.24
C ASP A 122 23.12 3.75 -12.40
N ARG A 123 22.24 3.44 -11.43
CA ARG A 123 21.47 2.22 -11.28
C ARG A 123 20.09 2.35 -11.92
N ILE A 124 19.57 1.21 -12.38
CA ILE A 124 18.19 1.10 -12.83
C ILE A 124 17.30 1.05 -11.58
N LEU A 125 16.36 1.98 -11.50
CA LEU A 125 15.42 2.11 -10.39
C LEU A 125 14.01 1.75 -10.85
N ARG A 126 13.19 1.29 -9.92
CA ARG A 126 11.77 1.04 -10.14
C ARG A 126 11.02 1.59 -8.95
N LEU A 127 10.24 2.64 -9.20
CA LEU A 127 9.37 3.23 -8.20
C LEU A 127 8.01 2.55 -8.29
N LYS A 128 7.54 2.01 -7.17
CA LYS A 128 6.17 1.52 -7.03
C LYS A 128 5.41 2.41 -6.09
N GLU A 129 4.29 2.95 -6.54
CA GLU A 129 3.40 3.76 -5.72
C GLU A 129 1.98 3.19 -5.78
N GLY A 130 1.42 2.85 -4.62
CA GLY A 130 0.03 2.42 -4.52
C GLY A 130 -0.70 3.31 -3.53
N TYR A 131 -1.92 3.74 -3.85
CA TYR A 131 -2.76 4.51 -2.94
C TYR A 131 -4.21 4.06 -3.04
N VAL A 132 -4.98 4.34 -2.00
CA VAL A 132 -6.44 4.22 -2.02
C VAL A 132 -7.01 5.60 -1.73
N LYS A 133 -7.69 6.16 -2.71
CA LYS A 133 -8.31 7.48 -2.61
C LYS A 133 -9.66 7.38 -1.91
N GLU A 134 -10.07 8.45 -1.25
CA GLU A 134 -11.46 8.62 -0.88
C GLU A 134 -12.38 8.48 -2.11
N GLY A 135 -13.50 7.79 -1.92
CA GLY A 135 -14.42 7.43 -2.99
C GLY A 135 -14.13 6.08 -3.63
N SER A 136 -12.94 5.49 -3.40
CA SER A 136 -12.61 4.17 -3.94
C SER A 136 -13.40 3.05 -3.26
N THR A 137 -13.68 2.00 -4.03
CA THR A 137 -14.31 0.79 -3.51
C THR A 137 -13.28 -0.08 -2.81
N VAL A 138 -13.43 -0.22 -1.50
CA VAL A 138 -12.53 -1.00 -0.66
C VAL A 138 -13.23 -2.19 -0.05
N THR A 139 -12.47 -3.25 0.19
CA THR A 139 -12.86 -4.39 1.01
C THR A 139 -11.94 -4.45 2.22
N VAL A 140 -12.54 -4.39 3.40
CA VAL A 140 -11.85 -4.39 4.68
C VAL A 140 -12.19 -5.67 5.43
N MET A 141 -11.17 -6.37 5.92
CA MET A 141 -11.35 -7.54 6.78
C MET A 141 -10.70 -7.30 8.14
N GLY A 142 -11.47 -7.48 9.20
CA GLY A 142 -11.04 -7.19 10.56
C GLY A 142 -12.08 -7.60 11.60
N VAL A 143 -11.84 -7.25 12.86
CA VAL A 143 -12.74 -7.59 13.96
C VAL A 143 -13.67 -6.42 14.25
N VAL A 144 -14.97 -6.66 14.22
CA VAL A 144 -15.96 -5.66 14.63
C VAL A 144 -15.94 -5.52 16.15
N ARG A 145 -15.84 -4.26 16.59
CA ARG A 145 -16.10 -3.82 17.95
C ARG A 145 -17.12 -2.70 17.92
N ARG A 146 -17.97 -2.67 18.95
CA ARG A 146 -18.94 -1.58 19.15
C ARG A 146 -18.48 -0.77 20.35
N HIS A 147 -18.37 0.54 20.19
CA HIS A 147 -18.02 1.45 21.27
C HIS A 147 -18.89 2.71 21.14
N ASP A 148 -19.60 3.09 22.20
CA ASP A 148 -20.45 4.29 22.25
C ASP A 148 -21.30 4.52 20.99
N LYS A 149 -22.01 3.46 20.56
CA LYS A 149 -22.88 3.43 19.37
C LYS A 149 -22.17 3.47 18.00
N ILE A 150 -20.85 3.62 17.95
CA ILE A 150 -20.06 3.56 16.72
C ILE A 150 -19.63 2.11 16.45
N LEU A 151 -19.85 1.63 15.23
CA LEU A 151 -19.28 0.39 14.73
C LEU A 151 -17.84 0.65 14.31
N MET A 152 -16.90 -0.08 14.90
CA MET A 152 -15.49 0.00 14.58
C MET A 152 -14.99 -1.33 14.05
N ILE A 153 -14.18 -1.30 12.99
CA ILE A 153 -13.39 -2.43 12.53
C ILE A 153 -11.96 -2.18 13.00
N VAL A 154 -11.44 -3.07 13.82
CA VAL A 154 -10.10 -2.97 14.41
C VAL A 154 -9.25 -4.15 13.97
N LEU A 155 -7.93 -4.03 14.19
CA LEU A 155 -7.00 -5.11 13.91
C LEU A 155 -7.37 -6.37 14.71
N PRO A 156 -7.29 -7.56 14.08
CA PRO A 156 -7.37 -8.82 14.80
C PRO A 156 -6.16 -8.94 15.76
N CYS A 157 -6.40 -9.38 17.00
CA CYS A 157 -5.33 -9.55 17.99
C CYS A 157 -4.37 -10.69 17.61
N ASP A 158 -4.89 -11.73 16.96
CA ASP A 158 -4.13 -12.88 16.50
C ASP A 158 -3.96 -12.86 14.97
N PRO A 159 -2.81 -13.30 14.43
CA PRO A 159 -2.61 -13.39 12.99
C PRO A 159 -3.58 -14.39 12.36
N ILE A 160 -4.12 -14.03 11.20
CA ILE A 160 -5.12 -14.85 10.50
C ILE A 160 -4.38 -15.76 9.52
N SER A 161 -4.59 -17.06 9.64
CA SER A 161 -4.10 -18.03 8.67
C SER A 161 -5.01 -18.02 7.43
N THR A 162 -4.42 -17.93 6.24
CA THR A 162 -5.15 -18.08 4.97
C THR A 162 -5.58 -19.53 4.68
N GLY A 163 -5.33 -20.45 5.61
CA GLY A 163 -5.59 -21.88 5.45
C GLY A 163 -4.56 -22.56 4.55
N CYS A 164 -4.54 -23.89 4.54
CA CYS A 164 -3.64 -24.64 3.67
C CYS A 164 -4.42 -25.19 2.47
N GLN A 165 -3.96 -24.86 1.26
CA GLN A 165 -4.48 -25.44 0.02
C GLN A 165 -3.48 -26.47 -0.50
N TRP A 166 -3.53 -27.67 0.07
CA TRP A 166 -2.64 -28.79 -0.26
C TRP A 166 -2.68 -29.15 -1.75
N PHE A 167 -3.86 -29.11 -2.37
CA PHE A 167 -4.03 -29.36 -3.81
C PHE A 167 -3.33 -28.33 -4.72
N ARG A 168 -2.98 -27.15 -4.20
CA ARG A 168 -2.22 -26.12 -4.92
C ARG A 168 -0.80 -25.96 -4.40
N CYS A 169 -0.34 -26.85 -3.52
CA CYS A 169 0.96 -26.76 -2.84
C CYS A 169 1.20 -25.41 -2.13
N LEU A 170 0.13 -24.76 -1.66
CA LEU A 170 0.22 -23.49 -0.94
C LEU A 170 0.21 -23.76 0.55
N LEU A 171 1.35 -23.46 1.20
CA LEU A 171 1.46 -23.46 2.65
C LEU A 171 0.63 -22.32 3.24
N PRO A 172 0.08 -22.49 4.46
CA PRO A 172 -0.69 -21.44 5.11
C PRO A 172 0.17 -20.20 5.31
N MET A 173 -0.32 -19.06 4.83
CA MET A 173 0.29 -17.76 5.10
C MET A 173 -0.42 -17.13 6.29
N TYR A 174 0.35 -16.55 7.20
CA TYR A 174 -0.18 -15.80 8.33
C TYR A 174 -0.18 -14.33 7.97
N VAL A 175 -1.36 -13.75 7.83
CA VAL A 175 -1.54 -12.31 7.62
C VAL A 175 -1.76 -11.66 8.97
N LYS A 176 -0.85 -10.77 9.35
CA LYS A 176 -0.97 -10.00 10.59
C LYS A 176 -1.68 -8.69 10.29
N GLY A 177 -2.71 -8.39 11.08
CA GLY A 177 -3.42 -7.12 11.06
C GLY A 177 -4.58 -7.04 10.08
N LEU A 178 -5.05 -5.82 9.83
CA LEU A 178 -6.23 -5.54 9.02
C LEU A 178 -5.93 -5.72 7.54
N ILE A 179 -6.79 -6.44 6.82
CA ILE A 179 -6.63 -6.62 5.37
C ILE A 179 -7.42 -5.52 4.65
N LEU A 180 -6.73 -4.75 3.82
CA LEU A 180 -7.32 -3.70 3.00
C LEU A 180 -7.11 -4.05 1.52
N HIS A 181 -8.19 -4.30 0.80
CA HIS A 181 -8.16 -4.55 -0.64
C HIS A 181 -8.86 -3.40 -1.37
N CYS A 182 -8.26 -2.91 -2.45
CA CYS A 182 -8.89 -1.91 -3.32
C CYS A 182 -9.27 -2.59 -4.63
N ASN A 183 -10.54 -2.48 -5.04
CA ASN A 183 -11.04 -3.15 -6.24
C ASN A 183 -10.98 -2.28 -7.50
N ASP A 184 -10.66 -0.99 -7.35
CA ASP A 184 -10.51 -0.09 -8.49
C ASP A 184 -9.13 -0.31 -9.10
N SER A 185 -9.09 -0.92 -10.29
CA SER A 185 -7.91 -0.92 -11.13
C SER A 185 -7.57 0.54 -11.40
N GLN A 186 -6.47 1.02 -10.82
CA GLN A 186 -5.94 2.33 -11.12
C GLN A 186 -5.56 2.32 -12.60
N ASN A 187 -6.44 2.83 -13.47
CA ASN A 187 -6.10 3.19 -14.82
C ASN A 187 -5.10 4.33 -14.71
N PHE A 188 -3.81 3.96 -14.65
CA PHE A 188 -2.73 4.91 -14.79
C PHE A 188 -2.81 5.44 -16.22
N GLU A 189 -3.57 6.52 -16.41
CA GLU A 189 -3.36 7.38 -17.56
C GLU A 189 -1.88 7.73 -17.57
N VAL A 190 -1.23 7.21 -18.61
CA VAL A 190 0.18 7.36 -18.92
C VAL A 190 0.60 8.80 -18.64
N ILE A 191 1.53 8.99 -17.71
CA ILE A 191 2.18 10.29 -17.51
C ILE A 191 2.80 10.66 -18.86
N PRO A 192 2.38 11.77 -19.53
CA PRO A 192 3.11 12.22 -20.70
C PRO A 192 4.50 12.63 -20.23
N VAL A 193 5.49 12.02 -20.88
CA VAL A 193 6.91 12.31 -20.73
C VAL A 193 7.18 13.78 -21.04
#